data_AF-A0A1N7HXS0-F1
#
_entry.id   AF-A0A1N7HXS0-F1
#
_cell.length_a   1.000
_cell.length_b   1.000
_cell.length_c   1.000
_cell.angle_alpha   90.00
_cell.angle_beta   90.00
_cell.angle_gamma   90.00
#
_symmetry.space_group_name_H-M   'P 1'
#
loop_
_entity.id
_entity.type
_entity.pdbx_description
1 polymer ?
#
loop_
_entity_poly.entity_id
_entity_poly.type
_entity_poly.pdbx_seq_one_letter_code
_entity_poly.pdbx_strand_id
1 'polypeptide(L)'
;MNILRLLDKLSNDKFFTKEASRLETITDISLFGKKAAIAAVPLGLGSLMATTKAETTKMNVTGAALKSTLTDALQLALVLEYLENEYYSIGLSTPALIPNADRAVFMQISKHESAHVNFLKSTLTSLGTTPGAKPTFDFTASGNFSPFTDYSQFLVLAQAFEDTGVRAYKGQAGNVMSNKVVLQAALQIHSVEARHASQVRRMRANKGWIELANGGNMPSATNPVYAGEENINQAGYNTSTLFGAAAGSAAYDEILSGSDAQTIASLFIV
;
A
#
# COMPACT_ATOMS: atom_id res chain seq x y z
N MET A 1 -36.68 9.05 -10.26
CA MET A 1 -35.79 8.56 -11.35
C MET A 1 -35.78 7.03 -11.27
N ASN A 2 -36.12 6.34 -12.36
CA ASN A 2 -36.49 4.92 -12.34
C ASN A 2 -35.23 4.04 -12.45
N ILE A 3 -34.94 3.23 -11.43
CA ILE A 3 -33.69 2.45 -11.27
C ILE A 3 -33.43 1.51 -12.47
N LEU A 4 -34.49 1.07 -13.14
CA LEU A 4 -34.44 0.23 -14.33
C LEU A 4 -33.79 0.92 -15.54
N ARG A 5 -33.91 2.25 -15.65
CA ARG A 5 -33.25 3.04 -16.71
C ARG A 5 -31.75 3.28 -16.45
N LEU A 6 -31.30 3.07 -15.22
CA LEU A 6 -29.88 3.17 -14.87
C LEU A 6 -29.13 1.89 -15.24
N LEU A 7 -29.79 0.73 -15.04
CA LEU A 7 -29.24 -0.58 -15.41
C LEU A 7 -29.16 -0.76 -16.95
N ASP A 8 -30.15 -0.25 -17.68
CA ASP A 8 -30.18 -0.28 -19.16
C ASP A 8 -29.07 0.58 -19.80
N LYS A 9 -28.56 1.60 -19.08
CA LYS A 9 -27.39 2.38 -19.51
C LYS A 9 -26.06 1.70 -19.22
N LEU A 10 -26.02 0.77 -18.26
CA LEU A 10 -24.83 0.02 -17.89
C LEU A 10 -24.65 -1.25 -18.72
N SER A 11 -25.71 -1.78 -19.34
CA SER A 11 -25.64 -2.97 -20.22
C SER A 11 -25.46 -2.65 -21.70
N ASN A 12 -25.09 -1.43 -22.06
CA ASN A 12 -24.92 -1.05 -23.47
C ASN A 12 -23.46 -1.28 -23.89
N ASP A 13 -23.23 -2.31 -24.73
CA ASP A 13 -21.93 -2.84 -25.19
C ASP A 13 -21.01 -1.85 -25.94
N LYS A 14 -21.43 -0.59 -26.09
CA LYS A 14 -20.58 0.48 -26.64
C LYS A 14 -19.59 1.06 -25.63
N PHE A 15 -19.65 0.66 -24.37
CA PHE A 15 -18.69 1.08 -23.34
C PHE A 15 -17.34 0.36 -23.44
N PHE A 16 -17.29 -0.82 -24.06
CA PHE A 16 -16.08 -1.67 -24.13
C PHE A 16 -15.37 -1.65 -25.49
N THR A 17 -15.85 -0.89 -26.47
CA THR A 17 -15.31 -0.91 -27.86
C THR A 17 -14.81 0.42 -28.38
N LYS A 18 -14.57 1.42 -27.51
CA LYS A 18 -13.91 2.66 -27.93
C LYS A 18 -12.67 2.90 -27.08
N GLU A 19 -11.50 2.82 -27.71
CA GLU A 19 -10.24 3.29 -27.14
C GLU A 19 -10.38 4.78 -26.82
N ALA A 20 -10.57 5.11 -25.54
CA ALA A 20 -10.50 6.47 -25.05
C ALA A 20 -9.08 6.70 -24.52
N SER A 21 -8.36 7.62 -25.16
CA SER A 21 -7.04 8.08 -24.72
C SER A 21 -7.15 8.67 -23.30
N ARG A 22 -6.20 8.33 -22.42
CA ARG A 22 -6.14 8.72 -20.99
C ARG A 22 -6.29 10.23 -20.70
N LEU A 23 -6.17 11.07 -21.72
CA LEU A 23 -6.35 12.52 -21.63
C LEU A 23 -7.82 12.99 -21.67
N GLU A 24 -8.74 12.23 -22.28
CA GLU A 24 -10.16 12.61 -22.37
C GLU A 24 -10.95 12.27 -21.09
N THR A 25 -10.51 11.28 -20.30
CA THR A 25 -11.17 10.89 -19.05
C THR A 25 -11.00 11.92 -17.92
N ILE A 26 -9.97 12.77 -17.99
CA ILE A 26 -9.68 13.78 -16.96
C ILE A 26 -10.53 15.04 -17.14
N THR A 27 -10.95 15.34 -18.37
CA THR A 27 -11.75 16.53 -18.67
C THR A 27 -13.19 16.39 -18.19
N ASP A 28 -13.76 15.18 -18.22
CA ASP A 28 -15.15 14.92 -17.82
C ASP A 28 -15.39 14.88 -16.29
N ILE A 29 -14.36 14.63 -15.48
CA ILE A 29 -14.46 14.68 -14.01
C ILE A 29 -14.62 16.14 -13.52
N SER A 30 -14.08 17.11 -14.26
CA SER A 30 -14.18 18.54 -13.91
C SER A 30 -15.60 19.12 -14.08
N LEU A 31 -16.45 18.48 -14.87
CA LEU A 31 -17.82 18.92 -15.16
C LEU A 31 -18.88 18.38 -14.18
N PHE A 32 -18.54 17.34 -13.40
CA PHE A 32 -19.41 16.83 -12.33
C PHE A 32 -19.52 17.81 -11.14
N GLY A 33 -18.56 18.72 -10.97
CA GLY A 33 -18.52 19.69 -9.87
C GLY A 33 -19.48 20.88 -9.97
N LYS A 34 -20.24 21.06 -11.07
CA LYS A 34 -21.07 22.26 -11.29
C LYS A 34 -22.57 22.10 -11.12
N LYS A 35 -23.12 20.90 -10.85
CA LYS A 35 -24.60 20.70 -10.75
C LYS A 35 -25.07 19.65 -9.73
N ALA A 36 -24.63 19.74 -8.48
CA ALA A 36 -25.28 19.00 -7.39
C ALA A 36 -25.56 19.93 -6.20
N ALA A 37 -26.70 20.61 -6.24
CA ALA A 37 -27.27 21.33 -5.11
C ALA A 37 -28.01 20.33 -4.20
N ILE A 38 -27.50 20.23 -2.97
CA ILE A 38 -28.13 19.95 -1.68
C ILE A 38 -29.55 19.35 -1.69
N ALA A 39 -29.67 18.13 -1.16
CA ALA A 39 -30.80 17.74 -0.33
C ALA A 39 -30.24 17.35 1.05
N ALA A 40 -30.45 18.23 2.03
CA ALA A 40 -30.11 18.01 3.43
C ALA A 40 -31.14 17.07 4.07
N VAL A 41 -30.68 15.99 4.70
CA VAL A 41 -31.46 15.20 5.65
C VAL A 41 -30.76 15.31 7.01
N PRO A 42 -31.46 15.68 8.10
CA PRO A 42 -30.83 15.96 9.38
C PRO A 42 -30.58 14.68 10.19
N LEU A 43 -29.32 14.57 10.66
CA LEU A 43 -28.88 14.22 12.02
C LEU A 43 -29.68 13.16 12.81
N GLY A 44 -29.05 12.00 13.04
CA GLY A 44 -29.54 11.04 14.02
C GLY A 44 -28.79 9.72 14.15
N LEU A 45 -27.44 9.72 14.24
CA LEU A 45 -26.69 8.60 14.85
C LEU A 45 -25.23 8.97 15.19
N GLY A 46 -25.04 10.13 15.84
CA GLY A 46 -23.74 10.50 16.41
C GLY A 46 -23.66 10.08 17.87
N SER A 47 -23.14 8.88 18.17
CA SER A 47 -22.56 8.57 19.50
C SER A 47 -21.79 7.24 19.63
N LEU A 48 -21.63 6.40 18.60
CA LEU A 48 -20.90 5.11 18.73
C LEU A 48 -19.60 5.05 17.91
N MET A 49 -18.92 6.17 17.73
CA MET A 49 -17.57 6.23 17.14
C MET A 49 -16.52 6.06 18.24
N ALA A 50 -16.32 4.83 18.70
CA ALA A 50 -15.20 4.45 19.55
C ALA A 50 -14.65 3.08 19.12
N THR A 51 -14.09 3.00 17.91
CA THR A 51 -13.05 2.03 17.54
C THR A 51 -12.13 2.68 16.49
N THR A 52 -11.05 3.28 16.97
CA THR A 52 -9.98 3.88 16.16
C THR A 52 -8.99 2.80 15.72
N LYS A 53 -8.97 2.47 14.42
CA LYS A 53 -7.76 1.99 13.70
C LYS A 53 -7.54 2.73 12.38
N ALA A 54 -7.97 3.99 12.34
CA ALA A 54 -7.22 5.06 11.70
C ALA A 54 -7.17 6.16 12.77
N GLU A 55 -5.97 6.55 13.21
CA GLU A 55 -5.82 7.69 14.12
C GLU A 55 -6.25 8.97 13.38
N THR A 56 -7.54 9.28 13.43
CA THR A 56 -8.04 10.63 13.24
C THR A 56 -8.57 11.15 14.55
N THR A 57 -7.69 11.28 15.54
CA THR A 57 -7.92 12.19 16.65
C THR A 57 -7.95 13.59 16.04
N LYS A 58 -9.07 14.30 16.14
CA LYS A 58 -9.11 15.75 15.87
C LYS A 58 -8.29 16.46 16.93
N MET A 59 -6.98 16.41 16.76
CA MET A 59 -6.03 17.01 17.67
C MET A 59 -5.77 18.44 17.19
N ASN A 60 -5.87 19.42 18.10
CA ASN A 60 -5.40 20.78 17.84
C ASN A 60 -3.87 20.74 17.79
N VAL A 61 -3.32 20.29 16.67
CA VAL A 61 -1.89 20.11 16.48
C VAL A 61 -1.30 21.41 15.94
N THR A 62 -0.25 21.90 16.59
CA THR A 62 0.51 23.06 16.09
C THR A 62 1.20 22.71 14.77
N GLY A 63 1.39 23.70 13.88
CA GLY A 63 1.96 23.45 12.55
C GLY A 63 3.34 22.77 12.54
N ALA A 64 4.13 22.93 13.60
CA ALA A 64 5.41 22.23 13.76
C ALA A 64 5.24 20.73 14.03
N ALA A 65 4.26 20.34 14.86
CA ALA A 65 3.96 18.94 15.13
C ALA A 65 3.31 18.25 13.93
N LEU A 66 2.51 18.96 13.12
CA LEU A 66 2.02 18.44 11.83
C LEU A 66 3.16 18.24 10.83
N LYS A 67 4.13 19.16 10.82
CA LYS A 67 5.32 19.04 9.99
C LYS A 67 6.15 17.82 10.39
N SER A 68 6.36 17.59 11.70
CA SER A 68 7.09 16.41 12.16
C SER A 68 6.35 15.12 11.82
N THR A 69 5.05 14.98 12.11
CA THR A 69 4.31 13.74 11.76
C THR A 69 4.30 13.47 10.26
N LEU A 70 4.14 14.52 9.44
CA LEU A 70 4.23 14.41 7.98
C LEU A 70 5.62 13.95 7.55
N THR A 71 6.68 14.59 8.06
CA THR A 71 8.05 14.26 7.63
C THR A 71 8.53 12.93 8.20
N ASP A 72 8.09 12.54 9.39
CA ASP A 72 8.44 11.26 10.02
C ASP A 72 7.80 10.10 9.23
N ALA A 73 6.55 10.25 8.81
CA ALA A 73 5.89 9.30 7.91
C ALA A 73 6.64 9.16 6.57
N LEU A 74 7.10 10.28 5.99
CA LEU A 74 7.86 10.26 4.74
C LEU A 74 9.28 9.69 4.90
N GLN A 75 9.93 9.91 6.04
CA GLN A 75 11.24 9.30 6.34
C GLN A 75 11.11 7.79 6.52
N LEU A 76 10.05 7.33 7.20
CA LEU A 76 9.74 5.90 7.30
C LEU A 76 9.52 5.30 5.90
N ALA A 77 8.66 5.91 5.09
CA ALA A 77 8.45 5.47 3.71
C ALA A 77 9.79 5.40 2.95
N LEU A 78 10.65 6.40 3.08
CA LEU A 78 11.95 6.43 2.40
C LEU A 78 12.86 5.26 2.81
N VAL A 79 12.84 4.84 4.08
CA VAL A 79 13.61 3.67 4.54
C VAL A 79 13.07 2.37 3.93
N LEU A 80 11.76 2.21 3.84
CA LEU A 80 11.13 1.03 3.20
C LEU A 80 11.46 0.97 1.71
N GLU A 81 11.35 2.09 1.02
CA GLU A 81 11.65 2.20 -0.42
C GLU A 81 13.13 1.97 -0.72
N TYR A 82 14.03 2.40 0.18
CA TYR A 82 15.44 2.06 0.08
C TYR A 82 15.69 0.55 0.19
N LEU A 83 14.98 -0.11 1.13
CA LEU A 83 15.09 -1.54 1.36
C LEU A 83 14.66 -2.31 0.11
N GLU A 84 13.49 -2.00 -0.45
CA GLU A 84 12.96 -2.65 -1.65
C GLU A 84 13.80 -2.36 -2.90
N ASN A 85 14.16 -1.09 -3.12
CA ASN A 85 14.98 -0.69 -4.26
C ASN A 85 16.34 -1.40 -4.29
N GLU A 86 17.01 -1.52 -3.14
CA GLU A 86 18.29 -2.24 -3.05
C GLU A 86 18.11 -3.76 -3.19
N TYR A 87 17.07 -4.32 -2.58
CA TYR A 87 16.75 -5.74 -2.69
C TYR A 87 16.58 -6.17 -4.16
N TYR A 88 15.77 -5.43 -4.92
CA TYR A 88 15.54 -5.73 -6.32
C TYR A 88 16.77 -5.46 -7.18
N SER A 89 17.54 -4.42 -6.89
CA SER A 89 18.82 -4.16 -7.57
C SER A 89 19.79 -5.34 -7.41
N ILE A 90 19.96 -5.85 -6.18
CA ILE A 90 20.84 -7.01 -5.91
C ILE A 90 20.28 -8.25 -6.62
N GLY A 91 18.98 -8.54 -6.48
CA GLY A 91 18.36 -9.71 -7.09
C GLY A 91 18.50 -9.74 -8.62
N LEU A 92 18.30 -8.59 -9.27
CA LEU A 92 18.50 -8.45 -10.72
C LEU A 92 19.97 -8.58 -11.12
N SER A 93 20.91 -8.11 -10.30
CA SER A 93 22.35 -8.23 -10.56
C SER A 93 22.89 -9.65 -10.33
N THR A 94 22.19 -10.47 -9.54
CA THR A 94 22.62 -11.82 -9.18
C THR A 94 22.44 -12.76 -10.38
N PRO A 95 23.53 -13.37 -10.90
CA PRO A 95 23.44 -14.26 -12.05
C PRO A 95 22.56 -15.47 -11.78
N ALA A 96 21.69 -15.81 -12.73
CA ALA A 96 20.81 -16.98 -12.70
C ALA A 96 19.83 -17.08 -11.50
N LEU A 97 19.73 -16.07 -10.64
CA LEU A 97 18.76 -16.05 -9.54
C LEU A 97 17.32 -15.98 -10.06
N ILE A 98 17.01 -14.92 -10.81
CA ILE A 98 15.65 -14.67 -11.31
C ILE A 98 15.50 -15.32 -12.70
N PRO A 99 14.56 -16.28 -12.88
CA PRO A 99 14.28 -16.91 -14.16
C PRO A 99 13.90 -15.88 -15.23
N ASN A 100 14.30 -16.12 -16.49
CA ASN A 100 14.08 -15.18 -17.59
C ASN A 100 12.60 -14.76 -17.78
N ALA A 101 11.66 -15.67 -17.52
CA ALA A 101 10.22 -15.38 -17.60
C ALA A 101 9.76 -14.30 -16.60
N ASP A 102 10.45 -14.20 -15.47
CA ASP A 102 10.09 -13.34 -14.35
C ASP A 102 10.92 -12.04 -14.29
N ARG A 103 12.06 -12.00 -15.00
CA ARG A 103 12.98 -10.84 -14.96
C ARG A 103 12.32 -9.53 -15.34
N ALA A 104 11.45 -9.52 -16.34
CA ALA A 104 10.79 -8.29 -16.79
C ALA A 104 9.90 -7.67 -15.70
N VAL A 105 9.30 -8.51 -14.85
CA VAL A 105 8.48 -8.08 -13.71
C VAL A 105 9.36 -7.36 -12.69
N PHE A 106 10.43 -7.99 -12.22
CA PHE A 106 11.31 -7.38 -11.21
C PHE A 106 12.09 -6.18 -11.74
N MET A 107 12.41 -6.14 -13.05
CA MET A 107 12.96 -4.94 -13.67
C MET A 107 11.98 -3.76 -13.64
N GLN A 108 10.68 -4.03 -13.76
CA GLN A 108 9.67 -2.98 -13.70
C GLN A 108 9.45 -2.50 -12.27
N ILE A 109 9.35 -3.43 -11.31
CA ILE A 109 9.24 -3.13 -9.87
C ILE A 109 10.45 -2.29 -9.43
N SER A 110 11.67 -2.74 -9.71
CA SER A 110 12.90 -1.98 -9.39
C SER A 110 12.91 -0.54 -9.93
N LYS A 111 12.34 -0.30 -11.12
CA LYS A 111 12.20 1.07 -11.66
C LYS A 111 11.20 1.92 -10.88
N HIS A 112 10.11 1.31 -10.40
CA HIS A 112 9.14 2.00 -9.56
C HIS A 112 9.75 2.36 -8.21
N GLU A 113 10.44 1.42 -7.54
CA GLU A 113 11.08 1.72 -6.24
C GLU A 113 12.15 2.82 -6.35
N SER A 114 12.94 2.78 -7.42
CA SER A 114 13.86 3.89 -7.73
C SER A 114 13.15 5.24 -7.91
N ALA A 115 11.96 5.24 -8.54
CA ALA A 115 11.17 6.46 -8.72
C ALA A 115 10.55 6.94 -7.40
N HIS A 116 10.06 6.04 -6.56
CA HIS A 116 9.51 6.34 -5.24
C HIS A 116 10.57 6.93 -4.31
N VAL A 117 11.77 6.33 -4.24
CA VAL A 117 12.93 6.90 -3.50
C VAL A 117 13.21 8.33 -3.94
N ASN A 118 13.29 8.58 -5.25
CA ASN A 118 13.58 9.92 -5.78
C ASN A 118 12.48 10.92 -5.45
N PHE A 119 11.22 10.49 -5.55
CA PHE A 119 10.06 11.30 -5.17
C PHE A 119 10.10 11.68 -3.69
N LEU A 120 10.34 10.72 -2.80
CA LEU A 120 10.36 10.95 -1.35
C LEU A 120 11.50 11.87 -0.94
N LYS A 121 12.71 11.67 -1.49
CA LYS A 121 13.86 12.57 -1.24
C LYS A 121 13.57 14.00 -1.68
N SER A 122 12.98 14.16 -2.87
CA SER A 122 12.60 15.47 -3.40
C SER A 122 11.53 16.12 -2.53
N THR A 123 10.52 15.35 -2.11
CA THR A 123 9.43 15.82 -1.26
C THR A 123 9.93 16.27 0.10
N LEU A 124 10.75 15.46 0.79
CA LEU A 124 11.37 15.79 2.07
C LEU A 124 12.18 17.08 1.97
N THR A 125 13.01 17.19 0.93
CA THR A 125 13.81 18.39 0.68
C THR A 125 12.94 19.62 0.45
N SER A 126 11.85 19.50 -0.32
CA SER A 126 10.90 20.60 -0.55
C SER A 126 10.17 21.05 0.72
N LEU A 127 10.03 20.15 1.70
CA LEU A 127 9.49 20.45 3.02
C LEU A 127 10.55 21.03 3.98
N GLY A 128 11.79 21.20 3.52
CA GLY A 128 12.90 21.69 4.33
C GLY A 128 13.42 20.65 5.33
N THR A 129 13.25 19.36 5.03
CA THR A 129 13.77 18.24 5.82
C THR A 129 14.83 17.50 5.01
N THR A 130 16.01 17.30 5.60
CA THR A 130 17.05 16.50 4.97
C THR A 130 16.60 15.04 4.84
N PRO A 131 16.59 14.44 3.64
CA PRO A 131 16.26 13.04 3.48
C PRO A 131 17.23 12.15 4.27
N GLY A 132 16.70 11.13 4.95
CA GLY A 132 17.50 10.15 5.67
C GLY A 132 18.52 9.47 4.75
N ALA A 133 19.69 9.17 5.31
CA ALA A 133 20.67 8.35 4.60
C ALA A 133 20.14 6.92 4.43
N LYS A 134 20.49 6.30 3.30
CA LYS A 134 20.17 4.89 3.06
C LYS A 134 20.90 4.02 4.11
N PRO A 135 20.20 3.18 4.88
CA PRO A 135 20.84 2.22 5.79
C PRO A 135 21.69 1.19 5.02
N THR A 136 22.51 0.46 5.76
CA THR A 136 23.08 -0.80 5.25
C THR A 136 22.09 -1.91 5.54
N PHE A 137 21.83 -2.78 4.55
CA PHE A 137 20.90 -3.89 4.74
C PHE A 137 21.59 -5.26 4.76
N ASP A 138 21.17 -6.11 5.69
CA ASP A 138 21.40 -7.56 5.71
C ASP A 138 20.10 -8.31 5.35
N PHE A 139 19.98 -8.69 4.07
CA PHE A 139 18.82 -9.45 3.58
C PHE A 139 18.79 -10.91 4.02
N THR A 140 19.80 -11.40 4.74
CA THR A 140 19.71 -12.72 5.40
C THR A 140 18.92 -12.64 6.70
N ALA A 141 18.70 -11.44 7.25
CA ALA A 141 18.11 -11.20 8.56
C ALA A 141 18.75 -12.10 9.63
N SER A 142 20.07 -11.99 9.82
CA SER A 142 20.85 -12.85 10.72
C SER A 142 20.77 -14.35 10.35
N GLY A 143 20.79 -14.67 9.06
CA GLY A 143 20.80 -16.05 8.55
C GLY A 143 19.45 -16.77 8.46
N ASN A 144 18.34 -16.07 8.71
CA ASN A 144 16.99 -16.62 8.56
C ASN A 144 16.57 -16.82 7.09
N PHE A 145 17.17 -16.09 6.16
CA PHE A 145 16.86 -16.14 4.73
C PHE A 145 18.12 -16.28 3.87
N SER A 146 17.95 -16.81 2.66
CA SER A 146 19.01 -16.91 1.64
C SER A 146 18.50 -16.41 0.27
N PRO A 147 18.03 -15.15 0.19
CA PRO A 147 17.24 -14.69 -0.96
C PRO A 147 18.03 -14.54 -2.26
N PHE A 148 19.36 -14.50 -2.20
CA PHE A 148 20.20 -14.32 -3.39
C PHE A 148 20.87 -15.61 -3.86
N THR A 149 20.56 -16.74 -3.24
CA THR A 149 20.98 -18.08 -3.69
C THR A 149 19.79 -19.01 -3.94
N ASP A 150 18.61 -18.67 -3.43
CA ASP A 150 17.37 -19.40 -3.63
C ASP A 150 16.25 -18.46 -4.09
N TYR A 151 15.76 -18.68 -5.32
CA TYR A 151 14.69 -17.87 -5.91
C TYR A 151 13.34 -17.98 -5.16
N SER A 152 13.06 -19.12 -4.51
CA SER A 152 11.86 -19.23 -3.68
C SER A 152 11.97 -18.32 -2.45
N GLN A 153 13.16 -18.25 -1.83
CA GLN A 153 13.42 -17.31 -0.74
C GLN A 153 13.43 -15.86 -1.23
N PHE A 154 13.87 -15.62 -2.47
CA PHE A 154 13.74 -14.32 -3.12
C PHE A 154 12.28 -13.86 -3.18
N LEU A 155 11.40 -14.72 -3.69
CA LEU A 155 9.97 -14.43 -3.80
C LEU A 155 9.31 -14.26 -2.42
N VAL A 156 9.70 -15.03 -1.41
CA VAL A 156 9.19 -14.90 -0.05
C VAL A 156 9.48 -13.51 0.51
N LEU A 157 10.73 -13.04 0.43
CA LEU A 157 11.08 -11.72 0.94
C LEU A 157 10.54 -10.58 0.07
N ALA A 158 10.53 -10.72 -1.26
CA ALA A 158 9.84 -9.78 -2.14
C ALA A 158 8.38 -9.61 -1.70
N GLN A 159 7.66 -10.71 -1.45
CA GLN A 159 6.28 -10.63 -0.99
C GLN A 159 6.18 -9.92 0.37
N ALA A 160 7.05 -10.26 1.32
CA ALA A 160 7.03 -9.66 2.65
C ALA A 160 7.30 -8.15 2.63
N PHE A 161 8.20 -7.69 1.76
CA PHE A 161 8.50 -6.26 1.61
C PHE A 161 7.33 -5.51 1.00
N GLU A 162 6.84 -5.96 -0.16
CA GLU A 162 5.70 -5.33 -0.83
C GLU A 162 4.46 -5.28 0.09
N ASP A 163 4.18 -6.37 0.81
CA ASP A 163 3.08 -6.42 1.79
C ASP A 163 3.30 -5.42 2.93
N THR A 164 4.55 -5.25 3.39
CA THR A 164 4.89 -4.24 4.41
C THR A 164 4.70 -2.83 3.86
N GLY A 165 5.16 -2.56 2.64
CA GLY A 165 5.03 -1.26 1.96
C GLY A 165 3.56 -0.84 1.81
N VAL A 166 2.72 -1.71 1.23
CA VAL A 166 1.27 -1.49 1.08
C VAL A 166 0.64 -1.07 2.40
N ARG A 167 0.86 -1.86 3.45
CA ARG A 167 0.21 -1.68 4.75
C ARG A 167 0.77 -0.47 5.50
N ALA A 168 2.06 -0.17 5.35
CA ALA A 168 2.70 1.00 5.93
C ALA A 168 2.20 2.31 5.29
N TYR A 169 2.15 2.39 3.95
CA TYR A 169 1.61 3.58 3.26
C TYR A 169 0.16 3.86 3.68
N LYS A 170 -0.67 2.82 3.77
CA LYS A 170 -2.05 2.95 4.25
C LYS A 170 -2.09 3.41 5.71
N GLY A 171 -1.26 2.83 6.59
CA GLY A 171 -1.18 3.19 8.00
C GLY A 171 -0.68 4.61 8.24
N GLN A 172 0.19 5.13 7.38
CA GLN A 172 0.73 6.49 7.46
C GLN A 172 -0.13 7.53 6.74
N ALA A 173 -1.22 7.14 6.05
CA ALA A 173 -2.08 8.06 5.31
C ALA A 173 -2.63 9.19 6.20
N GLY A 174 -2.99 8.88 7.46
CA GLY A 174 -3.42 9.88 8.45
C GLY A 174 -2.33 10.91 8.80
N ASN A 175 -1.06 10.49 8.84
CA ASN A 175 0.06 11.36 9.18
C ASN A 175 0.43 12.34 8.06
N VAL A 176 0.11 11.99 6.81
CA VAL A 176 0.36 12.85 5.64
C VAL A 176 -0.86 13.66 5.20
N MET A 177 -2.03 13.44 5.82
CA MET A 177 -3.32 13.98 5.33
C MET A 177 -3.43 15.51 5.32
N SER A 178 -2.61 16.19 6.13
CA SER A 178 -2.58 17.65 6.20
C SER A 178 -2.04 18.29 4.91
N ASN A 179 -1.23 17.55 4.14
CA ASN A 179 -0.71 17.99 2.85
C ASN A 179 -1.36 17.16 1.73
N LYS A 180 -2.36 17.75 1.05
CA LYS A 180 -3.14 17.07 0.01
C LYS A 180 -2.31 16.55 -1.17
N VAL A 181 -1.25 17.26 -1.53
CA VAL A 181 -0.36 16.85 -2.64
C VAL A 181 0.42 15.61 -2.23
N VAL A 182 0.98 15.61 -1.02
CA VAL A 182 1.69 14.46 -0.47
C VAL A 182 0.75 13.28 -0.25
N LEU A 183 -0.44 13.50 0.33
CA LEU A 183 -1.44 12.46 0.51
C LEU A 183 -1.83 11.82 -0.82
N GLN A 184 -2.09 12.62 -1.86
CA GLN A 184 -2.43 12.09 -3.17
C GLN A 184 -1.31 11.20 -3.73
N ALA A 185 -0.06 11.66 -3.64
CA ALA A 185 1.09 10.87 -4.10
C ALA A 185 1.28 9.58 -3.27
N ALA A 186 1.16 9.66 -1.95
CA ALA A 186 1.25 8.49 -1.06
C ALA A 186 0.18 7.43 -1.38
N LEU A 187 -1.06 7.85 -1.69
CA LEU A 187 -2.13 6.94 -2.11
C LEU A 187 -1.88 6.35 -3.52
N GLN A 188 -1.21 7.07 -4.40
CA GLN A 188 -0.80 6.55 -5.70
C GLN A 188 0.29 5.49 -5.56
N ILE A 189 1.29 5.72 -4.71
CA ILE A 189 2.34 4.74 -4.41
C ILE A 189 1.72 3.51 -3.74
N HIS A 190 0.88 3.67 -2.72
CA HIS A 190 0.14 2.57 -2.10
C HIS A 190 -0.57 1.66 -3.12
N SER A 191 -1.18 2.22 -4.16
CA SER A 191 -1.84 1.44 -5.22
C SER A 191 -0.84 0.76 -6.20
N VAL A 192 0.37 1.30 -6.35
CA VAL A 192 1.47 0.64 -7.08
C VAL A 192 1.97 -0.55 -6.26
N GLU A 193 2.31 -0.35 -4.98
CA GLU A 193 2.74 -1.42 -4.07
C GLU A 193 1.72 -2.56 -4.02
N ALA A 194 0.42 -2.24 -3.98
CA ALA A 194 -0.62 -3.27 -3.92
C ALA A 194 -0.63 -4.17 -5.19
N ARG A 195 -0.26 -3.60 -6.34
CA ARG A 195 -0.12 -4.36 -7.59
C ARG A 195 1.15 -5.19 -7.61
N HIS A 196 2.25 -4.68 -7.07
CA HIS A 196 3.49 -5.45 -6.91
C HIS A 196 3.26 -6.64 -5.96
N ALA A 197 2.72 -6.40 -4.77
CA ALA A 197 2.35 -7.42 -3.79
C ALA A 197 1.47 -8.52 -4.42
N SER A 198 0.40 -8.13 -5.11
CA SER A 198 -0.48 -9.08 -5.82
C SER A 198 0.26 -9.89 -6.89
N GLN A 199 1.12 -9.23 -7.68
CA GLN A 199 1.92 -9.89 -8.71
C GLN A 199 2.90 -10.90 -8.10
N VAL A 200 3.64 -10.54 -7.05
CA VAL A 200 4.60 -11.44 -6.39
C VAL A 200 3.89 -12.62 -5.74
N ARG A 201 2.76 -12.40 -5.04
CA ARG A 201 1.93 -13.50 -4.51
C ARG A 201 1.50 -14.45 -5.62
N ARG A 202 1.08 -13.91 -6.77
CA ARG A 202 0.66 -14.71 -7.92
C ARG A 202 1.79 -15.55 -8.52
N MET A 203 3.02 -15.04 -8.52
CA MET A 203 4.23 -15.76 -8.92
C MET A 203 4.58 -16.90 -7.96
N ARG A 204 4.22 -16.75 -6.67
CA ARG A 204 4.28 -17.83 -5.66
C ARG A 204 3.09 -18.79 -5.69
N ALA A 205 2.26 -18.72 -6.74
CA ALA A 205 1.01 -19.49 -6.88
C ALA A 205 -0.04 -19.23 -5.78
N ASN A 206 0.05 -18.11 -5.07
CA ASN A 206 -0.93 -17.68 -4.08
C ASN A 206 -2.04 -16.81 -4.71
N LYS A 207 -3.07 -16.51 -3.92
CA LYS A 207 -4.08 -15.49 -4.25
C LYS A 207 -3.43 -14.11 -4.31
N GLY A 208 -4.05 -13.19 -5.05
CA GLY A 208 -3.56 -11.79 -5.13
C GLY A 208 -3.78 -10.98 -3.86
N TRP A 209 -4.50 -11.53 -2.88
CA TRP A 209 -4.88 -10.93 -1.60
C TRP A 209 -4.60 -11.90 -0.44
N ILE A 210 -4.59 -11.37 0.78
CA ILE A 210 -4.38 -12.12 2.02
C ILE A 210 -5.74 -12.54 2.59
N GLU A 211 -5.80 -13.71 3.24
CA GLU A 211 -6.96 -14.19 3.98
C GLU A 211 -6.50 -14.64 5.36
N LEU A 212 -7.17 -14.23 6.43
CA LEU A 212 -6.93 -14.75 7.79
C LEU A 212 -5.46 -14.69 8.22
N ALA A 213 -4.76 -13.57 7.92
CA ALA A 213 -3.33 -13.41 8.17
C ALA A 213 -2.42 -14.46 7.50
N ASN A 214 -2.90 -15.15 6.46
CA ASN A 214 -2.14 -16.15 5.74
C ASN A 214 -1.49 -15.55 4.48
N GLY A 215 -0.20 -15.24 4.56
CA GLY A 215 0.62 -14.83 3.42
C GLY A 215 0.98 -15.94 2.42
N GLY A 216 0.46 -17.16 2.58
CA GLY A 216 0.71 -18.28 1.68
C GLY A 216 2.09 -18.93 1.91
N ASN A 217 2.15 -19.85 2.87
CA ASN A 217 3.35 -20.64 3.22
C ASN A 217 4.59 -19.77 3.49
N MET A 218 4.41 -18.71 4.26
CA MET A 218 5.50 -17.81 4.63
C MET A 218 6.23 -18.31 5.88
N PRO A 219 7.57 -18.14 6.00
CA PRO A 219 8.31 -18.47 7.22
C PRO A 219 7.83 -17.66 8.42
N SER A 220 7.94 -18.20 9.64
CA SER A 220 7.44 -17.55 10.86
C SER A 220 8.06 -16.17 11.12
N ALA A 221 9.28 -15.93 10.62
CA ALA A 221 9.95 -14.63 10.71
C ALA A 221 9.17 -13.50 10.02
N THR A 222 8.30 -13.81 9.06
CA THR A 222 7.46 -12.81 8.37
C THR A 222 6.07 -12.66 9.01
N ASN A 223 5.74 -13.38 10.09
CA ASN A 223 4.43 -13.27 10.74
C ASN A 223 4.02 -11.82 11.07
N PRO A 224 4.93 -10.93 11.53
CA PRO A 224 4.58 -9.54 11.78
C PRO A 224 4.01 -8.80 10.55
N VAL A 225 4.43 -9.18 9.34
CA VAL A 225 3.93 -8.60 8.07
C VAL A 225 2.45 -8.89 7.84
N TYR A 226 1.88 -9.91 8.48
CA TYR A 226 0.49 -10.34 8.29
C TYR A 226 -0.39 -10.14 9.51
N ALA A 227 0.17 -9.70 10.64
CA ALA A 227 -0.57 -9.50 11.87
C ALA A 227 -1.71 -8.48 11.67
N GLY A 228 -2.95 -8.87 11.99
CA GLY A 228 -4.15 -8.04 11.87
C GLY A 228 -4.93 -8.26 10.59
N GLU A 229 -4.36 -8.89 9.56
CA GLU A 229 -5.04 -9.21 8.29
C GLU A 229 -6.16 -10.25 8.45
N GLU A 230 -6.34 -10.83 9.64
CA GLU A 230 -7.49 -11.66 9.99
C GLU A 230 -8.75 -10.86 10.34
N ASN A 231 -8.68 -9.52 10.31
CA ASN A 231 -9.79 -8.66 10.71
C ASN A 231 -11.01 -8.80 9.78
N ILE A 232 -12.13 -9.22 10.38
CA ILE A 232 -13.42 -9.34 9.72
C ILE A 232 -14.39 -8.23 10.10
N ASN A 233 -13.99 -7.28 10.94
CA ASN A 233 -14.84 -6.19 11.41
C ASN A 233 -14.32 -4.84 10.93
N GLN A 234 -15.07 -4.22 10.04
CA GLN A 234 -14.66 -3.04 9.28
C GLN A 234 -15.56 -1.87 9.66
N ALA A 235 -15.05 -0.96 10.50
CA ALA A 235 -15.84 0.15 11.04
C ALA A 235 -17.18 -0.29 11.67
N GLY A 236 -17.19 -1.42 12.38
CA GLY A 236 -18.38 -2.01 13.00
C GLY A 236 -19.22 -2.89 12.07
N TYR A 237 -18.84 -3.03 10.80
CA TYR A 237 -19.46 -3.96 9.85
C TYR A 237 -18.69 -5.28 9.79
N ASN A 238 -19.34 -6.38 10.19
CA ASN A 238 -18.73 -7.71 10.13
C ASN A 238 -18.89 -8.34 8.73
N THR A 239 -17.80 -8.35 7.95
CA THR A 239 -17.75 -8.86 6.57
C THR A 239 -17.93 -10.37 6.48
N SER A 240 -17.56 -11.12 7.54
CA SER A 240 -17.67 -12.59 7.54
C SER A 240 -19.10 -13.10 7.53
N THR A 241 -20.06 -12.26 7.96
CA THR A 241 -21.48 -12.65 8.04
C THR A 241 -22.09 -12.93 6.67
N LEU A 242 -21.60 -12.27 5.62
CA LEU A 242 -22.10 -12.40 4.25
C LEU A 242 -21.24 -13.33 3.39
N PHE A 243 -19.93 -13.36 3.60
CA PHE A 243 -18.96 -14.01 2.70
C PHE A 243 -18.14 -15.14 3.35
N GLY A 244 -18.30 -15.37 4.66
CA GLY A 244 -17.42 -16.24 5.45
C GLY A 244 -16.12 -15.54 5.85
N ALA A 245 -15.41 -16.07 6.85
CA ALA A 245 -14.25 -15.39 7.46
C ALA A 245 -13.09 -15.16 6.48
N ALA A 246 -12.79 -16.13 5.61
CA ALA A 246 -11.73 -16.01 4.62
C ALA A 246 -12.00 -14.86 3.64
N ALA A 247 -13.12 -14.90 2.91
CA ALA A 247 -13.45 -13.84 1.97
C ALA A 247 -13.75 -12.49 2.66
N GLY A 248 -14.27 -12.52 3.90
CA GLY A 248 -14.52 -11.33 4.70
C GLY A 248 -13.24 -10.61 5.11
N SER A 249 -12.20 -11.33 5.51
CA SER A 249 -10.89 -10.75 5.84
C SER A 249 -10.17 -10.21 4.60
N ALA A 250 -10.31 -10.87 3.45
CA ALA A 250 -9.74 -10.40 2.18
C ALA A 250 -10.39 -9.14 1.59
N ALA A 251 -11.49 -8.64 2.16
CA ALA A 251 -12.23 -7.52 1.59
C ALA A 251 -11.51 -6.16 1.78
N TYR A 252 -10.52 -6.11 2.68
CA TYR A 252 -9.78 -4.90 3.03
C TYR A 252 -8.32 -5.24 3.32
N ASP A 253 -7.37 -4.46 2.81
CA ASP A 253 -5.99 -4.52 3.30
C ASP A 253 -5.91 -3.86 4.69
N GLU A 254 -5.24 -4.45 5.66
CA GLU A 254 -5.13 -3.90 7.01
C GLU A 254 -3.87 -3.05 7.17
N ILE A 255 -3.90 -2.05 8.04
CA ILE A 255 -2.74 -1.17 8.21
C ILE A 255 -1.63 -1.83 9.03
N LEU A 256 -0.39 -1.40 8.81
CA LEU A 256 0.68 -1.48 9.80
C LEU A 256 0.85 -0.09 10.43
N SER A 257 1.02 -0.03 11.75
CA SER A 257 1.44 1.23 12.38
C SER A 257 2.87 1.57 11.95
N GLY A 258 3.28 2.84 12.14
CA GLY A 258 4.64 3.25 11.81
C GLY A 258 5.69 2.46 12.60
N SER A 259 5.41 2.16 13.86
CA SER A 259 6.28 1.33 14.72
C SER A 259 6.34 -0.13 14.28
N ASP A 260 5.23 -0.70 13.79
CA ASP A 260 5.23 -2.08 13.30
C ASP A 260 6.09 -2.19 12.04
N ALA A 261 5.91 -1.25 11.09
CA ALA A 261 6.69 -1.18 9.86
C ALA A 261 8.19 -0.96 10.16
N GLN A 262 8.53 -0.08 11.11
CA GLN A 262 9.91 0.11 11.56
C GLN A 262 10.50 -1.17 12.16
N THR A 263 9.73 -1.88 12.98
CA THR A 263 10.17 -3.14 13.61
C THR A 263 10.47 -4.20 12.55
N ILE A 264 9.62 -4.33 11.54
CA ILE A 264 9.83 -5.24 10.41
C ILE A 264 11.09 -4.86 9.63
N ALA A 265 11.23 -3.58 9.25
CA ALA A 265 12.39 -3.09 8.50
C ALA A 265 13.71 -3.26 9.28
N SER A 266 13.67 -3.10 10.61
CA SER A 266 14.85 -3.21 11.48
C SER A 266 15.46 -4.61 11.51
N LEU A 267 14.71 -5.65 11.12
CA LEU A 267 15.27 -7.01 10.97
C LEU A 267 16.36 -7.08 9.89
N PHE A 268 16.36 -6.12 8.97
CA PHE A 268 17.24 -6.08 7.82
C PHE A 268 18.27 -4.95 7.90
N ILE A 269 18.29 -4.13 8.94
CA ILE A 269 19.20 -2.98 9.04
C ILE A 269 20.39 -3.33 9.94
N VAL A 270 21.61 -3.01 9.49
CA VAL A 270 22.89 -3.24 10.20
C VAL A 270 23.78 -2.02 10.29
#